data_AF-A0A4Z0K6C8-F1
#
_entry.id   AF-A0A4Z0K6C8-F1
#
_cell.length_a   1.000
_cell.length_b   1.000
_cell.length_c   1.000
_cell.angle_alpha   90.00
_cell.angle_beta   90.00
_cell.angle_gamma   90.00
#
_symmetry.space_group_name_H-M   'P 1'
#
loop_
_entity.id
_entity.type
_entity.pdbx_description
1 polymer ?
#
loop_
_entity_poly.entity_id
_entity_poly.type
_entity_poly.pdbx_seq_one_letter_code
_entity_poly.pdbx_strand_id
1 'polypeptide(L)'
;MEPVPTWTRDFLRVLGIALFGALFVTFLIWFASTGLMLQQNFDVVEADAAWMGICAGGMAFLFPLLFMEHRRPDDGFRRAGLLPLILLSVVVSAVIVTLVALVWPFFLGERAVPGTVAADLNSDPASFFLVLCFLIGGMAWSMCMMMPMMIGGFKVALWLLLPYLGFVFLILFAGVRVFENPPSLIATMIWVAVALSGLAALTVLAALRNVIDKPNPQLSAAERDAAYQRYMEDRR
;
A
#
# COMPACT_ATOMS: atom_id res chain seq x y z
N MET A 1 -18.54 -23.73 -3.39
CA MET A 1 -17.96 -22.46 -2.88
C MET A 1 -16.45 -22.56 -3.01
N GLU A 2 -15.76 -21.50 -3.43
CA GLU A 2 -14.29 -21.55 -3.48
C GLU A 2 -13.73 -21.63 -2.06
N PRO A 3 -12.78 -22.55 -1.80
CA PRO A 3 -12.16 -22.71 -0.49
C PRO A 3 -11.37 -21.45 -0.11
N VAL A 4 -11.37 -21.08 1.17
CA VAL A 4 -10.57 -19.96 1.70
C VAL A 4 -9.09 -20.23 1.40
N PRO A 5 -8.40 -19.38 0.62
CA PRO A 5 -7.00 -19.61 0.27
C PRO A 5 -6.10 -19.62 1.51
N THR A 6 -5.01 -20.39 1.48
CA THR A 6 -4.05 -20.50 2.60
C THR A 6 -3.40 -19.15 2.96
N TRP A 7 -2.92 -19.01 4.20
CA TRP A 7 -2.30 -17.77 4.70
C TRP A 7 -1.10 -17.35 3.84
N THR A 8 -0.26 -18.32 3.47
CA THR A 8 0.91 -18.11 2.63
C THR A 8 0.53 -17.66 1.22
N ARG A 9 -0.54 -18.24 0.65
CA ARG A 9 -1.02 -17.83 -0.68
C ARG A 9 -1.57 -16.40 -0.66
N ASP A 10 -2.26 -16.01 0.41
CA ASP A 10 -2.74 -14.63 0.60
C ASP A 10 -1.57 -13.65 0.67
N PHE A 11 -0.58 -13.97 1.50
CA PHE A 11 0.63 -13.17 1.65
C PHE A 11 1.39 -13.03 0.33
N LEU A 12 1.68 -14.14 -0.35
CA LEU A 12 2.38 -14.13 -1.64
C LEU A 12 1.59 -13.40 -2.73
N ARG A 13 0.25 -13.46 -2.71
CA ARG A 13 -0.58 -12.68 -3.63
C ARG A 13 -0.39 -11.19 -3.40
N VAL A 14 -0.46 -10.73 -2.15
CA VAL A 14 -0.26 -9.32 -1.82
C VAL A 14 1.12 -8.86 -2.25
N LEU A 15 2.16 -9.65 -1.96
CA LEU A 15 3.53 -9.32 -2.39
C LEU A 15 3.67 -9.28 -3.92
N GLY A 16 3.08 -10.25 -4.63
CA GLY A 16 3.10 -10.31 -6.09
C GLY A 16 2.42 -9.09 -6.73
N ILE A 17 1.25 -8.68 -6.21
CA ILE A 17 0.56 -7.50 -6.72
C ILE A 17 1.28 -6.21 -6.29
N ALA A 18 1.86 -6.14 -5.09
CA ALA A 18 2.66 -5.01 -4.66
C ALA A 18 3.89 -4.81 -5.56
N LEU A 19 4.59 -5.90 -5.91
CA LEU A 19 5.69 -5.86 -6.87
C LEU A 19 5.20 -5.42 -8.26
N PHE A 20 4.11 -6.00 -8.76
CA PHE A 20 3.54 -5.59 -10.05
C PHE A 20 3.14 -4.11 -10.06
N GLY A 21 2.51 -3.63 -8.99
CA GLY A 21 2.14 -2.22 -8.82
C GLY A 21 3.36 -1.31 -8.79
N ALA A 22 4.42 -1.70 -8.07
CA ALA A 22 5.68 -0.96 -8.04
C ALA A 22 6.31 -0.87 -9.44
N LEU A 23 6.33 -1.98 -10.19
CA LEU A 23 6.84 -2.02 -11.56
C LEU A 23 5.98 -1.19 -12.52
N PHE A 24 4.65 -1.26 -12.40
CA PHE A 24 3.73 -0.47 -13.20
C PHE A 24 3.91 1.04 -12.96
N VAL A 25 4.04 1.45 -11.70
CA VAL A 25 4.28 2.86 -11.34
C VAL A 25 5.66 3.32 -11.80
N THR A 26 6.67 2.45 -11.70
CA THR A 26 8.00 2.71 -12.27
C THR A 26 7.93 2.93 -13.78
N PHE A 27 7.12 2.12 -14.48
CA PHE A 27 6.85 2.32 -15.90
C PHE A 27 6.15 3.67 -16.18
N LEU A 28 5.23 4.13 -15.33
CA LEU A 28 4.60 5.45 -15.49
C LEU A 28 5.62 6.60 -15.33
N ILE A 29 6.54 6.50 -14.37
CA ILE A 29 7.61 7.49 -14.17
C ILE A 29 8.55 7.49 -15.39
N TRP A 30 8.97 6.32 -15.85
CA TRP A 30 9.76 6.18 -17.06
C TRP A 30 9.01 6.74 -18.29
N PHE A 31 7.73 6.46 -18.43
CA PHE A 31 6.92 6.97 -19.54
C PHE A 31 6.82 8.50 -19.51
N ALA A 32 6.63 9.10 -18.33
CA ALA A 32 6.72 10.55 -18.17
C ALA A 32 8.11 11.11 -18.55
N SER A 33 9.19 10.38 -18.29
CA SER A 33 10.54 10.82 -18.68
C SER A 33 10.75 10.88 -20.20
N THR A 34 9.97 10.12 -20.99
CA THR A 34 10.03 10.15 -22.46
C THR A 34 9.36 11.37 -23.08
N GLY A 35 8.61 12.15 -22.29
CA GLY A 35 7.83 13.29 -22.80
C GLY A 35 6.58 12.91 -23.59
N LEU A 36 6.22 11.62 -23.65
CA LEU A 36 5.03 11.12 -24.34
C LEU A 36 3.75 11.23 -23.51
N MET A 37 3.89 11.45 -22.21
CA MET A 37 2.75 11.61 -21.30
C MET A 37 2.30 13.07 -21.31
N LEU A 38 1.09 13.32 -21.84
CA LEU A 38 0.53 14.67 -21.97
C LEU A 38 -0.63 14.89 -21.01
N GLN A 39 -0.72 16.10 -20.48
CA GLN A 39 -1.87 16.62 -19.78
C GLN A 39 -3.01 16.94 -20.77
N GLN A 40 -4.21 17.20 -20.25
CA GLN A 40 -5.38 17.54 -21.08
C GLN A 40 -5.21 18.83 -21.90
N ASN A 41 -4.35 19.74 -21.46
CA ASN A 41 -3.99 20.96 -22.16
C ASN A 41 -2.81 20.78 -23.14
N PHE A 42 -2.38 19.52 -23.39
CA PHE A 42 -1.23 19.15 -24.20
C PHE A 42 0.15 19.52 -23.62
N ASP A 43 0.22 19.94 -22.36
CA ASP A 43 1.51 20.10 -21.67
C ASP A 43 2.09 18.74 -21.30
N VAL A 44 3.42 18.61 -21.36
CA VAL A 44 4.11 17.38 -21.00
C VAL A 44 4.06 17.18 -19.48
N VAL A 45 3.69 15.97 -19.05
CA VAL A 45 3.88 15.54 -17.66
C VAL A 45 5.36 15.27 -17.47
N GLU A 46 6.02 16.11 -16.68
CA GLU A 46 7.43 15.95 -16.40
C GLU A 46 7.65 14.82 -15.39
N ALA A 47 8.64 13.97 -15.66
CA ALA A 47 9.19 13.08 -14.63
C ALA A 47 10.06 13.91 -13.69
N ASP A 48 9.41 14.60 -12.76
CA ASP A 48 10.02 15.42 -11.72
C ASP A 48 9.80 14.80 -10.32
N ALA A 49 10.32 15.48 -9.30
CA ALA A 49 10.17 15.05 -7.91
C ALA A 49 8.68 15.01 -7.47
N ALA A 50 7.86 15.94 -7.98
CA ALA A 50 6.43 15.99 -7.66
C ALA A 50 5.70 14.75 -8.20
N TRP A 51 5.93 14.39 -9.46
CA TRP A 51 5.34 13.21 -10.09
C TRP A 51 5.75 11.91 -9.39
N MET A 52 7.02 11.77 -9.01
CA MET A 52 7.51 10.64 -8.20
C MET A 52 6.80 10.59 -6.83
N GLY A 53 6.64 11.74 -6.18
CA GLY A 53 5.92 11.86 -4.90
C GLY A 53 4.44 11.47 -5.01
N ILE A 54 3.75 11.92 -6.05
CA ILE A 54 2.35 11.54 -6.36
C ILE A 54 2.26 10.04 -6.58
N CYS A 55 3.17 9.47 -7.37
CA CYS A 55 3.25 8.03 -7.63
C CYS A 55 3.43 7.22 -6.33
N ALA A 56 4.35 7.64 -5.46
CA ALA A 56 4.57 7.00 -4.16
C ALA A 56 3.35 7.09 -3.24
N GLY A 57 2.74 8.28 -3.13
CA GLY A 57 1.52 8.49 -2.35
C GLY A 57 0.34 7.67 -2.90
N GLY A 58 0.22 7.57 -4.22
CA GLY A 58 -0.77 6.75 -4.91
C GLY A 58 -0.61 5.26 -4.61
N MET A 59 0.61 4.73 -4.63
CA MET A 59 0.87 3.34 -4.24
C MET A 59 0.49 3.06 -2.79
N ALA A 60 0.87 3.95 -1.87
CA ALA A 60 0.51 3.82 -0.46
C ALA A 60 -1.02 3.83 -0.29
N PHE A 61 -1.70 4.73 -0.99
CA PHE A 61 -3.15 4.86 -1.00
C PHE A 61 -3.88 3.64 -1.54
N LEU A 62 -3.42 3.09 -2.67
CA LEU A 62 -4.05 1.96 -3.35
C LEU A 62 -3.76 0.62 -2.69
N PHE A 63 -2.80 0.57 -1.75
CA PHE A 63 -2.41 -0.65 -1.05
C PHE A 63 -3.56 -1.48 -0.46
N PRO A 64 -4.61 -0.87 0.17
CA PRO A 64 -5.73 -1.65 0.69
C PRO A 64 -6.53 -2.41 -0.38
N LEU A 65 -6.54 -1.90 -1.61
CA LEU A 65 -7.24 -2.55 -2.72
C LEU A 65 -6.62 -3.91 -3.07
N LEU A 66 -5.34 -4.13 -2.72
CA LEU A 66 -4.64 -5.41 -2.94
C LEU A 66 -5.25 -6.55 -2.10
N PHE A 67 -5.86 -6.21 -0.97
CA PHE A 67 -6.52 -7.17 -0.09
C PHE A 67 -7.96 -7.44 -0.50
N MET A 68 -8.57 -6.58 -1.32
CA MET A 68 -9.96 -6.74 -1.72
C MET A 68 -10.15 -7.97 -2.61
N GLU A 69 -10.79 -9.00 -2.08
CA GLU A 69 -11.32 -10.10 -2.88
C GLU A 69 -12.81 -10.26 -2.59
N HIS A 70 -13.64 -9.55 -3.36
CA HIS A 70 -15.10 -9.49 -3.18
C HIS A 70 -15.79 -10.85 -3.37
N ARG A 71 -15.10 -11.83 -3.96
CA ARG A 71 -15.63 -13.18 -4.18
C ARG A 71 -15.40 -14.14 -3.01
N ARG A 72 -14.73 -13.70 -1.92
CA ARG A 72 -14.48 -14.57 -0.77
C ARG A 72 -15.71 -14.77 0.11
N PRO A 73 -15.90 -15.98 0.68
CA PRO A 73 -16.91 -16.23 1.72
C PRO A 73 -16.67 -15.45 3.01
N ASP A 74 -15.48 -14.85 3.19
CA ASP A 74 -15.01 -14.23 4.43
C ASP A 74 -15.22 -12.69 4.44
N ASP A 75 -16.09 -12.15 3.60
CA ASP A 75 -16.33 -10.70 3.46
C ASP A 75 -15.07 -9.90 3.08
N GLY A 76 -14.25 -10.46 2.17
CA GLY A 76 -13.11 -9.77 1.56
C GLY A 76 -11.84 -9.70 2.40
N PHE A 77 -11.81 -10.23 3.63
CA PHE A 77 -10.61 -10.29 4.47
C PHE A 77 -10.61 -11.51 5.37
N ARG A 78 -9.44 -12.13 5.54
CA ARG A 78 -9.26 -13.31 6.37
C ARG A 78 -9.62 -13.03 7.84
N ARG A 79 -10.40 -13.90 8.50
CA ARG A 79 -10.76 -13.74 9.93
C ARG A 79 -9.71 -14.31 10.90
N ALA A 80 -8.93 -15.31 10.49
CA ALA A 80 -7.90 -15.94 11.31
C ALA A 80 -6.47 -15.64 10.81
N GLY A 81 -5.62 -15.09 11.67
CA GLY A 81 -4.26 -14.69 11.30
C GLY A 81 -4.17 -13.38 10.49
N LEU A 82 -5.23 -12.55 10.55
CA LEU A 82 -5.31 -11.27 9.84
C LEU A 82 -4.24 -10.28 10.30
N LEU A 83 -4.07 -10.17 11.63
CA LEU A 83 -3.12 -9.24 12.24
C LEU A 83 -1.68 -9.48 11.74
N PRO A 84 -1.10 -10.69 11.86
CA PRO A 84 0.25 -10.92 11.35
C PRO A 84 0.31 -10.82 9.82
N LEU A 85 -0.76 -11.18 9.09
CA LEU A 85 -0.81 -11.04 7.63
C LEU A 85 -0.67 -9.58 7.21
N ILE A 86 -1.52 -8.70 7.75
CA ILE A 86 -1.58 -7.30 7.34
C ILE A 86 -0.31 -6.55 7.75
N LEU A 87 0.15 -6.72 9.00
CA LEU A 87 1.35 -6.03 9.48
C LEU A 87 2.58 -6.43 8.66
N LEU A 88 2.77 -7.74 8.43
CA LEU A 88 3.88 -8.21 7.62
C LEU A 88 3.74 -7.74 6.16
N SER A 89 2.53 -7.77 5.61
CA SER A 89 2.28 -7.30 4.24
C SER A 89 2.59 -5.82 4.07
N VAL A 90 2.23 -4.95 5.01
CA VAL A 90 2.56 -3.52 4.98
C VAL A 90 4.07 -3.33 4.94
N VAL A 91 4.79 -3.94 5.89
CA VAL A 91 6.24 -3.77 6.02
C VAL A 91 6.96 -4.32 4.80
N VAL A 92 6.67 -5.55 4.39
CA VAL A 92 7.36 -6.20 3.26
C VAL A 92 7.01 -5.53 1.94
N SER A 93 5.75 -5.11 1.73
CA SER A 93 5.38 -4.39 0.51
C SER A 93 6.02 -3.01 0.45
N ALA A 94 6.10 -2.28 1.56
CA ALA A 94 6.83 -1.02 1.62
C ALA A 94 8.31 -1.21 1.29
N VAL A 95 8.95 -2.27 1.81
CA VAL A 95 10.33 -2.63 1.44
C VAL A 95 10.46 -2.91 -0.05
N ILE A 96 9.59 -3.75 -0.63
CA ILE A 96 9.60 -4.07 -2.06
C ILE A 96 9.47 -2.79 -2.89
N VAL A 97 8.48 -1.95 -2.58
CA VAL A 97 8.22 -0.70 -3.31
C VAL A 97 9.41 0.25 -3.19
N THR A 98 10.01 0.39 -1.99
CA THR A 98 11.18 1.25 -1.78
C THR A 98 12.39 0.74 -2.57
N LEU A 99 12.62 -0.58 -2.59
CA LEU A 99 13.71 -1.19 -3.36
C LEU A 99 13.54 -0.97 -4.87
N VAL A 100 12.32 -1.09 -5.39
CA VAL A 100 12.03 -0.77 -6.79
C VAL A 100 12.22 0.72 -7.06
N ALA A 101 11.84 1.58 -6.11
CA ALA A 101 11.98 3.03 -6.22
C ALA A 101 13.44 3.52 -6.30
N LEU A 102 14.42 2.70 -5.91
CA LEU A 102 15.84 3.00 -6.09
C LEU A 102 16.24 3.24 -7.56
N VAL A 103 15.44 2.75 -8.52
CA VAL A 103 15.69 2.97 -9.95
C VAL A 103 15.12 4.31 -10.44
N TRP A 104 14.20 4.92 -9.70
CA TRP A 104 13.51 6.13 -10.14
C TRP A 104 14.41 7.35 -10.39
N PRO A 105 15.48 7.61 -9.61
CA PRO A 105 16.39 8.73 -9.88
C PRO A 105 17.00 8.70 -11.28
N PHE A 106 17.18 7.52 -11.88
CA PHE A 106 17.70 7.40 -13.25
C PHE A 106 16.76 7.97 -14.33
N PHE A 107 15.47 8.13 -14.02
CA PHE A 107 14.48 8.68 -14.96
C PHE A 107 14.33 10.20 -14.86
N LEU A 108 14.84 10.83 -13.80
CA LEU A 108 14.82 12.29 -13.65
C LEU A 108 15.76 12.98 -14.66
N GLY A 109 16.90 12.36 -14.98
CA GLY A 109 17.88 12.92 -15.91
C GLY A 109 18.32 14.34 -15.50
N GLU A 110 18.22 15.29 -16.43
CA GLU A 110 18.56 16.71 -16.20
C GLU A 110 17.59 17.42 -15.24
N ARG A 111 16.43 16.83 -14.95
CA ARG A 111 15.42 17.39 -14.01
C ARG A 111 15.70 17.03 -12.55
N ALA A 112 16.72 16.20 -12.30
CA ALA A 112 17.11 15.85 -10.95
C ALA A 112 17.66 17.09 -10.22
N VAL A 113 16.94 17.55 -9.18
CA VAL A 113 17.42 18.62 -8.30
C VAL A 113 18.32 17.99 -7.24
N PRO A 114 19.64 18.24 -7.24
CA PRO A 114 20.55 17.63 -6.28
C PRO A 114 20.18 17.99 -4.84
N GLY A 115 20.37 17.06 -3.91
CA GLY A 115 20.03 17.26 -2.50
C GLY A 115 18.56 16.99 -2.17
N THR A 116 17.71 16.65 -3.15
CA THR A 116 16.31 16.24 -2.91
C THR A 116 16.20 14.74 -2.71
N VAL A 117 15.19 14.30 -1.96
CA VAL A 117 14.91 12.86 -1.78
C VAL A 117 14.70 12.16 -3.12
N ALA A 118 14.08 12.82 -4.11
CA ALA A 118 13.88 12.25 -5.43
C ALA A 118 15.19 11.96 -6.18
N ALA A 119 16.17 12.87 -6.09
CA ALA A 119 17.46 12.72 -6.78
C ALA A 119 18.40 11.75 -6.04
N ASP A 120 18.39 11.79 -4.70
CA ASP A 120 19.40 11.10 -3.89
C ASP A 120 18.92 9.75 -3.35
N LEU A 121 17.72 9.27 -3.74
CA LEU A 121 17.08 8.07 -3.21
C LEU A 121 17.96 6.80 -3.25
N ASN A 122 18.84 6.69 -4.25
CA ASN A 122 19.72 5.53 -4.44
C ASN A 122 21.13 5.68 -3.86
N SER A 123 21.51 6.88 -3.43
CA SER A 123 22.85 7.20 -2.95
C SER A 123 22.87 7.65 -1.48
N ASP A 124 21.76 8.21 -0.98
CA ASP A 124 21.62 8.69 0.39
C ASP A 124 20.71 7.77 1.24
N PRO A 125 21.26 7.13 2.29
CA PRO A 125 20.48 6.29 3.20
C PRO A 125 19.35 7.04 3.92
N ALA A 126 19.47 8.35 4.15
CA ALA A 126 18.43 9.12 4.83
C ALA A 126 17.18 9.28 3.94
N SER A 127 17.38 9.56 2.65
CA SER A 127 16.33 9.58 1.63
C SER A 127 15.62 8.22 1.52
N PHE A 128 16.39 7.13 1.45
CA PHE A 128 15.84 5.77 1.45
C PHE A 128 14.97 5.50 2.68
N PHE A 129 15.49 5.80 3.87
CA PHE A 129 14.77 5.54 5.12
C PHE A 129 13.51 6.39 5.25
N LEU A 130 13.56 7.66 4.85
CA LEU A 130 12.41 8.55 4.82
C LEU A 130 11.30 8.02 3.90
N VAL A 131 11.64 7.59 2.68
CA VAL A 131 10.66 6.99 1.74
C VAL A 131 10.08 5.69 2.29
N LEU A 132 10.90 4.85 2.92
CA LEU A 132 10.42 3.63 3.57
C LEU A 132 9.40 3.94 4.67
N CYS A 133 9.70 4.89 5.56
CA CYS A 133 8.77 5.31 6.61
C CYS A 133 7.50 5.94 6.03
N PHE A 134 7.63 6.74 4.96
CA PHE A 134 6.50 7.30 4.23
C PHE A 134 5.57 6.20 3.70
N LEU A 135 6.11 5.19 3.04
CA LEU A 135 5.33 4.09 2.48
C LEU A 135 4.68 3.23 3.58
N ILE A 136 5.41 2.88 4.64
CA ILE A 136 4.85 2.13 5.77
C ILE A 136 3.68 2.91 6.40
N GLY A 137 3.89 4.19 6.70
CA GLY A 137 2.86 5.05 7.30
C GLY A 137 1.66 5.24 6.39
N GLY A 138 1.90 5.56 5.12
CA GLY A 138 0.85 5.71 4.12
C GLY A 138 0.02 4.44 3.97
N MET A 139 0.67 3.28 3.71
CA MET A 139 -0.02 2.00 3.56
C MET A 139 -0.80 1.60 4.82
N ALA A 140 -0.23 1.81 6.00
CA ALA A 140 -0.89 1.48 7.26
C ALA A 140 -2.14 2.34 7.49
N TRP A 141 -2.05 3.66 7.29
CA TRP A 141 -3.19 4.56 7.44
C TRP A 141 -4.26 4.37 6.35
N SER A 142 -3.86 4.08 5.12
CA SER A 142 -4.78 3.67 4.06
C SER A 142 -5.57 2.43 4.45
N MET A 143 -4.90 1.43 5.04
CA MET A 143 -5.57 0.23 5.55
C MET A 143 -6.50 0.55 6.72
N CYS A 144 -6.09 1.44 7.64
CA CYS A 144 -6.92 1.87 8.76
C CYS A 144 -8.21 2.56 8.31
N MET A 145 -8.18 3.33 7.21
CA MET A 145 -9.37 3.97 6.67
C MET A 145 -10.25 2.98 5.89
N MET A 146 -9.65 2.13 5.07
CA MET A 146 -10.39 1.21 4.20
C MET A 146 -11.02 0.04 4.97
N MET A 147 -10.33 -0.50 5.97
CA MET A 147 -10.77 -1.70 6.67
C MET A 147 -12.17 -1.54 7.33
N PRO A 148 -12.46 -0.46 8.08
CA PRO A 148 -13.80 -0.23 8.62
C PRO A 148 -14.86 0.02 7.53
N MET A 149 -14.50 0.66 6.42
CA MET A 149 -15.42 0.86 5.28
C MET A 149 -15.84 -0.47 4.65
N MET A 150 -14.90 -1.40 4.53
CA MET A 150 -15.16 -2.72 3.98
C MET A 150 -15.98 -3.61 4.93
N ILE A 151 -15.69 -3.56 6.24
CA ILE A 151 -16.36 -4.42 7.24
C ILE A 151 -17.72 -3.85 7.65
N GLY A 152 -17.82 -2.55 7.84
CA GLY A 152 -19.01 -1.88 8.39
C GLY A 152 -20.15 -1.65 7.41
N GLY A 153 -19.99 -2.09 6.15
CA GLY A 153 -20.98 -1.94 5.09
C GLY A 153 -21.23 -0.49 4.67
N PHE A 154 -22.27 -0.30 3.84
CA PHE A 154 -22.55 0.98 3.18
C PHE A 154 -22.68 2.18 4.13
N LYS A 155 -23.28 1.98 5.32
CA LYS A 155 -23.48 3.08 6.29
C LYS A 155 -22.16 3.61 6.83
N VAL A 156 -21.23 2.73 7.21
CA VAL A 156 -19.90 3.12 7.69
C VAL A 156 -19.07 3.70 6.54
N ALA A 157 -19.15 3.08 5.35
CA ALA A 157 -18.50 3.59 4.16
C ALA A 157 -18.92 5.03 3.82
N LEU A 158 -20.21 5.38 3.95
CA LEU A 158 -20.71 6.73 3.69
C LEU A 158 -20.11 7.77 4.64
N TRP A 159 -20.02 7.46 5.94
CA TRP A 159 -19.44 8.36 6.93
C TRP A 159 -17.92 8.51 6.79
N LEU A 160 -17.23 7.45 6.39
CA LEU A 160 -15.77 7.45 6.21
C LEU A 160 -15.32 7.89 4.83
N LEU A 161 -16.25 8.06 3.87
CA LEU A 161 -15.92 8.51 2.52
C LEU A 161 -15.22 9.87 2.53
N LEU A 162 -15.73 10.83 3.29
CA LEU A 162 -15.15 12.17 3.34
C LEU A 162 -13.76 12.18 4.00
N PRO A 163 -13.53 11.55 5.18
CA PRO A 163 -12.19 11.32 5.71
C PRO A 163 -11.25 10.60 4.75
N TYR A 164 -11.74 9.59 4.04
CA TYR A 164 -10.95 8.82 3.07
C TYR A 164 -10.52 9.68 1.88
N LEU A 165 -11.42 10.48 1.32
CA LEU A 165 -11.09 11.44 0.26
C LEU A 165 -10.10 12.50 0.74
N GLY A 166 -10.29 13.04 1.95
CA GLY A 166 -9.32 13.96 2.57
C GLY A 166 -7.94 13.33 2.72
N PHE A 167 -7.89 12.05 3.09
CA PHE A 167 -6.65 11.29 3.19
C PHE A 167 -5.96 11.09 1.84
N VAL A 168 -6.71 10.91 0.73
CA VAL A 168 -6.13 10.87 -0.63
C VAL A 168 -5.34 12.13 -0.92
N PHE A 169 -5.95 13.30 -0.73
CA PHE A 169 -5.28 14.57 -0.98
C PHE A 169 -4.07 14.75 -0.06
N LEU A 170 -4.21 14.38 1.21
CA LEU A 170 -3.14 14.48 2.19
C LEU A 170 -1.94 13.60 1.81
N ILE A 171 -2.15 12.33 1.44
CA ILE A 171 -1.05 11.40 1.16
C ILE A 171 -0.34 11.72 -0.16
N LEU A 172 -1.08 12.19 -1.18
CA LEU A 172 -0.48 12.64 -2.44
C LEU A 172 0.34 13.92 -2.23
N PHE A 173 -0.22 14.91 -1.53
CA PHE A 173 0.49 16.15 -1.20
C PHE A 173 1.72 15.88 -0.33
N ALA A 174 1.57 15.02 0.68
CA ALA A 174 2.68 14.56 1.51
C ALA A 174 3.79 13.90 0.68
N GLY A 175 3.42 13.07 -0.30
CA GLY A 175 4.37 12.47 -1.24
C GLY A 175 5.19 13.52 -1.99
N VAL A 176 4.54 14.53 -2.57
CA VAL A 176 5.22 15.67 -3.21
C VAL A 176 6.19 16.34 -2.24
N ARG A 177 5.72 16.67 -1.02
CA ARG A 177 6.56 17.32 0.00
C ARG A 177 7.74 16.46 0.43
N VAL A 178 7.60 15.14 0.47
CA VAL A 178 8.72 14.24 0.80
C VAL A 178 9.75 14.25 -0.33
N PHE A 179 9.33 14.13 -1.58
CA PHE A 179 10.22 13.95 -2.72
C PHE A 179 10.91 15.23 -3.19
N GLU A 180 10.24 16.38 -3.10
CA GLU A 180 10.79 17.69 -3.52
C GLU A 180 11.78 18.30 -2.53
N ASN A 181 11.77 17.86 -1.28
CA ASN A 181 12.56 18.48 -0.22
C ASN A 181 13.79 17.64 0.10
N PRO A 182 14.84 18.24 0.69
CA PRO A 182 15.96 17.47 1.20
C PRO A 182 15.53 16.54 2.33
N PRO A 183 16.20 15.37 2.46
CA PRO A 183 16.00 14.51 3.60
C PRO A 183 16.35 15.29 4.88
N SER A 184 15.40 15.39 5.80
CA SER A 184 15.60 16.09 7.06
C SER A 184 15.25 15.18 8.24
N LEU A 185 15.97 15.36 9.35
CA LEU A 185 15.69 14.64 10.59
C LEU A 185 14.24 14.87 11.06
N ILE A 186 13.74 16.11 10.95
CA ILE A 186 12.37 16.46 11.35
C ILE A 186 11.34 15.70 10.52
N ALA A 187 11.47 15.72 9.17
CA ALA A 187 10.56 14.99 8.30
C ALA A 187 10.61 13.48 8.58
N THR A 188 11.81 12.94 8.80
CA THR A 188 12.01 11.53 9.14
C THR A 188 11.32 11.17 10.44
N MET A 189 11.49 11.97 11.49
CA MET A 189 10.84 11.74 12.78
C MET A 189 9.31 11.81 12.69
N ILE A 190 8.77 12.74 11.89
CA ILE A 190 7.33 12.81 11.60
C ILE A 190 6.86 11.51 10.95
N TRP A 191 7.54 11.04 9.90
CA TRP A 191 7.14 9.82 9.20
C TRP A 191 7.34 8.55 10.02
N VAL A 192 8.35 8.50 10.88
CA VAL A 192 8.50 7.43 11.88
C VAL A 192 7.30 7.44 12.83
N ALA A 193 6.90 8.59 13.36
CA ALA A 193 5.72 8.70 14.22
C ALA A 193 4.42 8.30 13.49
N VAL A 194 4.26 8.72 12.24
CA VAL A 194 3.10 8.35 11.39
C VAL A 194 3.10 6.84 11.10
N ALA A 195 4.25 6.23 10.80
CA ALA A 195 4.39 4.80 10.57
C ALA A 195 4.05 3.99 11.83
N LEU A 196 4.66 4.34 12.97
CA LEU A 196 4.43 3.63 14.23
C LEU A 196 2.97 3.77 14.70
N SER A 197 2.40 4.97 14.64
CA SER A 197 1.00 5.20 15.01
C SER A 197 0.03 4.50 14.04
N GLY A 198 0.33 4.49 12.75
CA GLY A 198 -0.46 3.76 11.74
C GLY A 198 -0.44 2.26 11.98
N LEU A 199 0.74 1.67 12.22
CA LEU A 199 0.87 0.25 12.55
C LEU A 199 0.16 -0.10 13.87
N ALA A 200 0.25 0.76 14.88
CA ALA A 200 -0.46 0.57 16.15
C ALA A 200 -1.98 0.63 15.97
N ALA A 201 -2.50 1.62 15.25
CA ALA A 201 -3.91 1.74 14.92
C ALA A 201 -4.41 0.53 14.12
N LEU A 202 -3.63 0.08 13.14
CA LEU A 202 -3.95 -1.09 12.32
C LEU A 202 -3.98 -2.38 13.14
N THR A 203 -3.08 -2.51 14.10
CA THR A 203 -3.06 -3.61 15.07
C THR A 203 -4.34 -3.61 15.91
N VAL A 204 -4.75 -2.45 16.43
CA VAL A 204 -5.98 -2.30 17.21
C VAL A 204 -7.21 -2.65 16.36
N LEU A 205 -7.31 -2.14 15.12
CA LEU A 205 -8.43 -2.44 14.22
C LEU A 205 -8.51 -3.93 13.86
N ALA A 206 -7.37 -4.55 13.54
CA ALA A 206 -7.31 -5.98 13.25
C ALA A 206 -7.69 -6.83 14.48
N ALA A 207 -7.27 -6.42 15.68
CA ALA A 207 -7.64 -7.08 16.93
C ALA A 207 -9.14 -6.93 17.24
N LEU A 208 -9.70 -5.73 17.10
CA LEU A 208 -11.13 -5.47 17.31
C LEU A 208 -12.00 -6.32 16.39
N ARG A 209 -11.60 -6.45 15.11
CA ARG A 209 -12.31 -7.33 14.18
C ARG A 209 -12.35 -8.78 14.67
N ASN A 210 -11.23 -9.32 15.14
CA ASN A 210 -11.18 -10.69 15.66
C ASN A 210 -12.11 -10.91 16.87
N VAL A 211 -12.39 -9.84 17.64
CA VAL A 211 -13.34 -9.87 18.77
C VAL A 211 -14.79 -9.81 18.27
N ILE A 212 -15.09 -8.95 17.29
CA ILE A 212 -16.43 -8.76 16.74
C ILE A 212 -16.90 -9.99 15.93
N ASP A 213 -16.01 -10.64 15.18
CA ASP A 213 -16.33 -11.77 14.28
C ASP A 213 -16.41 -13.15 14.99
N LYS A 214 -16.17 -13.22 16.31
CA LYS A 214 -16.25 -14.46 17.09
C LYS A 214 -17.60 -15.21 17.12
N PRO A 215 -18.80 -14.62 16.88
CA PRO A 215 -20.04 -15.38 16.99
C PRO A 215 -20.35 -16.26 15.77
N ASN A 216 -19.60 -16.16 14.66
CA ASN A 216 -19.80 -17.02 13.49
C ASN A 216 -18.94 -18.30 13.59
N PRO A 217 -19.52 -19.51 13.48
CA PRO A 217 -18.77 -20.76 13.58
C PRO A 217 -17.66 -20.82 12.53
N GLN A 218 -16.41 -20.91 13.00
CA GLN A 218 -15.23 -20.96 12.14
C GLN A 218 -14.93 -22.41 11.76
N LEU A 219 -14.78 -22.68 10.47
CA LEU A 219 -14.19 -23.93 9.99
C LEU A 219 -12.75 -24.03 10.53
N SER A 220 -12.42 -25.16 11.14
CA SER A 220 -11.07 -25.46 11.62
C SER A 220 -10.05 -25.45 10.47
N ALA A 221 -8.75 -25.36 10.80
CA ALA A 221 -7.69 -25.43 9.78
C ALA A 221 -7.79 -26.75 8.97
N ALA A 222 -8.06 -27.87 9.64
CA ALA A 222 -8.23 -29.18 9.02
C ALA A 222 -9.45 -29.24 8.07
N GLU A 223 -10.57 -28.64 8.46
CA GLU A 223 -11.77 -28.58 7.61
C GLU A 223 -11.57 -27.70 6.37
N ARG A 224 -10.78 -26.62 6.49
CA ARG A 224 -10.41 -25.77 5.34
C ARG A 224 -9.49 -26.49 4.37
N ASP A 225 -8.50 -27.21 4.87
CA ASP A 225 -7.58 -27.98 4.02
C ASP A 225 -8.32 -29.12 3.31
N ALA A 226 -9.23 -29.81 4.01
CA ALA A 226 -10.07 -30.84 3.41
C ALA A 226 -11.02 -30.28 2.31
N ALA A 227 -11.60 -29.10 2.53
CA ALA A 227 -12.41 -28.41 1.52
C ALA A 227 -11.56 -27.96 0.31
N TYR A 228 -10.32 -27.52 0.55
CA TYR A 228 -9.41 -27.12 -0.53
C TYR A 228 -8.99 -28.31 -1.41
N GLN A 229 -8.69 -29.46 -0.79
CA GLN A 229 -8.35 -30.68 -1.53
C GLN A 229 -9.51 -31.16 -2.41
N ARG A 230 -10.74 -31.22 -1.87
CA ARG A 230 -11.93 -31.59 -2.65
C ARG A 230 -12.16 -30.68 -3.86
N TYR A 231 -11.97 -29.37 -3.68
CA TYR A 231 -12.12 -28.41 -4.79
C TYR A 231 -11.05 -28.59 -5.88
N MET A 232 -9.81 -28.95 -5.50
CA MET A 232 -8.74 -29.23 -6.46
C MET A 232 -8.98 -30.54 -7.22
N GLU A 233 -9.61 -31.53 -6.58
CA GLU A 233 -10.04 -32.78 -7.23
C GLU A 233 -11.16 -32.54 -8.24
N ASP A 234 -12.17 -31.74 -7.92
CA ASP A 234 -13.28 -31.39 -8.83
C ASP A 234 -12.84 -30.62 -10.10
N ARG A 235 -11.62 -30.07 -10.12
CA ARG A 235 -11.07 -29.28 -11.24
C ARG A 235 -9.98 -30.01 -12.04
N ARG A 236 -9.67 -31.26 -11.69
CA ARG A 236 -8.80 -32.13 -12.49
C ARG A 236 -9.63 -32.93 -13.48
#